data_AF-A0A6G3Y1D9-F1
#
_entry.id   AF-A0A6G3Y1D9-F1
#
_cell.length_a   1.000
_cell.length_b   1.000
_cell.length_c   1.000
_cell.angle_alpha   90.00
_cell.angle_beta   90.00
_cell.angle_gamma   90.00
#
_symmetry.space_group_name_H-M   'P 1'
#
loop_
_entity.id
_entity.type
_entity.pdbx_description
1 polymer ?
#
loop_
_entity_poly.entity_id
_entity_poly.type
_entity_poly.pdbx_seq_one_letter_code
_entity_poly.pdbx_strand_id
1 'polypeptide(L)'
;ANAAPTGTGSEAEFLEIALTEARDPEVLRGLLDASMPDGLDIVDAVEARTSGLAERLTASVWEMRLDGVDPEDVRTAVAAFNDAEAVEVQRKAKNGIRTFDARAAVADLRVVDAPADRPGERPCAILRLVVRHVTPAVRPDDVLSGLR
;
A
#
# COMPACT_ATOMS: atom_id res chain seq x y z
N ALA A 1 6.80 -5.14 -6.71
CA ALA A 1 6.07 -4.85 -5.46
C ALA A 1 6.48 -5.86 -4.39
N ASN A 2 6.54 -5.44 -3.12
CA ASN A 2 6.77 -6.37 -2.01
C ASN A 2 5.42 -6.79 -1.42
N ALA A 3 5.36 -7.97 -0.81
CA ALA A 3 4.16 -8.41 -0.09
C ALA A 3 3.76 -7.39 0.98
N ALA A 4 2.45 -7.18 1.12
CA ALA A 4 1.90 -6.33 2.15
C ALA A 4 2.26 -6.86 3.56
N PRO A 5 2.47 -5.99 4.56
CA PRO A 5 2.74 -6.42 5.94
C PRO A 5 1.63 -7.33 6.50
N THR A 6 1.99 -8.21 7.43
CA THR A 6 0.98 -9.03 8.12
C THR A 6 -0.05 -8.14 8.82
N GLY A 7 -1.33 -8.44 8.63
CA GLY A 7 -2.44 -7.69 9.23
C GLY A 7 -3.00 -6.58 8.35
N THR A 8 -2.43 -6.32 7.17
CA THR A 8 -3.02 -5.41 6.17
C THR A 8 -3.91 -6.18 5.20
N GLY A 9 -5.08 -5.61 4.88
CA GLY A 9 -5.86 -6.02 3.71
C GLY A 9 -5.30 -5.41 2.43
N SER A 10 -5.62 -6.02 1.29
CA SER A 10 -5.23 -5.52 -0.03
C SER A 10 -6.39 -5.68 -1.00
N GLU A 11 -6.66 -4.61 -1.75
CA GLU A 11 -7.72 -4.55 -2.77
C GLU A 11 -7.16 -4.80 -4.18
N ALA A 12 -5.83 -4.85 -4.33
CA ALA A 12 -5.17 -4.92 -5.63
C ALA A 12 -3.84 -5.67 -5.51
N GLU A 13 -3.93 -6.99 -5.41
CA GLU A 13 -2.79 -7.89 -5.59
C GLU A 13 -2.73 -8.39 -7.03
N PHE A 14 -1.51 -8.54 -7.55
CA PHE A 14 -1.28 -8.99 -8.91
C PHE A 14 -0.39 -10.22 -8.91
N LEU A 15 -0.75 -11.22 -9.71
CA LEU A 15 0.03 -12.41 -9.94
C LEU A 15 0.07 -12.74 -11.43
N GLU A 16 1.12 -13.45 -11.84
CA GLU A 16 1.26 -13.99 -13.18
C GLU A 16 1.42 -15.51 -13.06
N ILE A 17 0.63 -16.27 -13.81
CA ILE A 17 0.67 -17.74 -13.83
C ILE A 17 0.88 -18.24 -15.25
N ALA A 18 1.71 -19.26 -15.40
CA ALA A 18 1.87 -19.98 -16.65
C ALA A 18 0.92 -21.17 -16.69
N LEU A 19 0.24 -21.36 -17.83
CA LEU A 19 -0.68 -22.47 -18.07
C LEU A 19 -0.04 -23.47 -19.04
N THR A 20 -0.42 -24.74 -18.91
CA THR A 20 0.04 -25.81 -19.80
C THR A 20 -0.58 -25.74 -21.20
N GLU A 21 -1.68 -25.01 -21.35
CA GLU A 21 -2.38 -24.77 -22.62
C GLU A 21 -3.12 -23.43 -22.57
N ALA A 22 -3.48 -22.89 -23.74
CA ALA A 22 -4.22 -21.64 -23.84
C ALA A 22 -5.64 -21.79 -23.27
N ARG A 23 -6.06 -20.82 -22.46
CA ARG A 23 -7.39 -20.76 -21.85
C ARG A 23 -7.98 -19.37 -22.08
N ASP A 24 -9.30 -19.29 -22.20
CA ASP A 24 -10.00 -18.02 -22.17
C ASP A 24 -9.82 -17.36 -20.78
N PRO A 25 -9.31 -16.12 -20.69
CA PRO A 25 -9.01 -15.49 -19.40
C PRO A 25 -10.22 -15.32 -18.50
N GLU A 26 -11.40 -15.01 -19.06
CA GLU A 26 -12.59 -14.75 -18.25
C GLU A 26 -13.18 -16.05 -17.70
N VAL A 27 -13.18 -17.13 -18.50
CA VAL A 27 -13.54 -18.46 -18.01
C VAL A 27 -12.58 -18.93 -16.92
N LEU A 28 -11.28 -18.73 -17.11
CA LEU A 28 -10.27 -19.09 -16.10
C LEU A 28 -10.45 -18.29 -14.81
N ARG A 29 -10.68 -16.98 -14.92
CA ARG A 29 -10.94 -16.08 -13.78
C ARG A 29 -12.07 -16.61 -12.91
N GLY A 30 -13.22 -16.90 -13.51
CA GLY A 30 -14.40 -17.38 -12.78
C GLY A 30 -14.19 -18.75 -12.11
N LEU A 31 -13.43 -19.66 -12.74
CA LEU A 31 -13.10 -20.96 -12.14
C LEU A 31 -12.12 -20.84 -10.96
N LEU A 32 -11.13 -19.96 -11.07
CA LEU A 32 -10.20 -19.68 -9.99
C LEU A 32 -10.92 -19.00 -8.82
N ASP A 33 -11.71 -17.97 -9.10
CA ASP A 33 -12.51 -17.22 -8.12
C ASP A 33 -13.42 -18.14 -7.30
N ALA A 34 -14.17 -19.03 -7.97
CA ALA A 34 -15.03 -20.01 -7.32
C ALA A 34 -14.28 -21.04 -6.45
N SER A 35 -12.96 -21.13 -6.59
CA SER A 35 -12.08 -22.01 -5.81
C SER A 35 -11.37 -21.29 -4.65
N MET A 36 -11.52 -19.98 -4.53
CA MET A 36 -10.89 -19.19 -3.49
C MET A 36 -11.62 -19.36 -2.14
N PRO A 37 -10.91 -19.24 -1.00
CA PRO A 37 -11.55 -19.14 0.30
C PRO A 37 -12.25 -17.78 0.45
N ASP A 38 -13.22 -17.71 1.36
CA ASP A 38 -13.89 -16.46 1.71
C ASP A 38 -12.89 -15.34 2.05
N GLY A 39 -13.12 -14.15 1.47
CA GLY A 39 -12.28 -12.98 1.66
C GLY A 39 -11.10 -12.86 0.70
N LEU A 40 -11.01 -13.73 -0.32
CA LEU A 40 -10.10 -13.59 -1.45
C LEU A 40 -10.87 -13.73 -2.76
N ASP A 41 -10.89 -12.68 -3.57
CA ASP A 41 -11.62 -12.64 -4.83
C ASP A 41 -10.65 -12.41 -6.01
N ILE A 42 -10.88 -13.10 -7.13
CA ILE A 42 -10.20 -12.84 -8.40
C ILE A 42 -11.08 -11.93 -9.26
N VAL A 43 -10.82 -10.63 -9.16
CA VAL A 43 -11.68 -9.59 -9.76
C VAL A 43 -11.42 -9.34 -11.24
N ASP A 44 -10.22 -9.66 -11.76
CA ASP A 44 -9.84 -9.43 -13.15
C ASP A 44 -8.80 -10.45 -13.62
N ALA A 45 -8.80 -10.77 -14.91
CA ALA A 45 -7.78 -11.61 -15.55
C ALA A 45 -7.58 -11.24 -17.01
N VAL A 46 -6.32 -11.12 -17.42
CA VAL A 46 -5.93 -10.81 -18.79
C VAL A 46 -4.78 -11.70 -19.24
N GLU A 47 -4.68 -11.92 -20.55
CA GLU A 47 -3.50 -12.57 -21.13
C GLU A 47 -2.27 -11.67 -20.96
N ALA A 48 -1.21 -12.21 -20.35
CA ALA A 48 0.05 -11.52 -20.22
C ALA A 48 0.75 -11.44 -21.59
N ARG A 49 0.83 -10.23 -22.15
CA ARG A 49 1.50 -9.97 -23.44
C ARG A 49 2.99 -9.66 -23.30
N THR A 50 3.45 -9.46 -22.07
CA THR A 50 4.82 -9.06 -21.74
C THR A 50 5.23 -9.79 -20.46
N SER A 51 6.48 -10.25 -20.39
CA SER A 51 7.06 -10.72 -19.13
C SER A 51 7.33 -9.56 -18.17
N GLY A 52 7.55 -9.88 -16.89
CA GLY A 52 8.06 -8.91 -15.92
C GLY A 52 6.98 -8.06 -15.26
N LEU A 53 5.89 -8.71 -14.82
CA LEU A 53 4.86 -8.06 -14.01
C LEU A 53 5.47 -7.29 -12.82
N ALA A 54 6.45 -7.89 -12.13
CA ALA A 54 7.07 -7.30 -10.96
C ALA A 54 7.72 -5.94 -11.23
N GLU A 55 8.34 -5.77 -12.40
CA GLU A 55 8.98 -4.53 -12.87
C GLU A 55 7.95 -3.46 -13.26
N ARG A 56 6.75 -3.88 -13.69
CA ARG A 56 5.64 -2.95 -14.04
C ARG A 56 4.95 -2.39 -12.81
N LEU A 57 5.00 -3.08 -11.68
CA LEU A 57 4.48 -2.59 -10.41
C LEU A 57 5.47 -1.58 -9.82
N THR A 58 5.25 -0.29 -10.03
CA THR A 58 6.18 0.78 -9.65
C THR A 58 5.84 1.51 -8.34
N ALA A 59 4.62 1.35 -7.84
CA ALA A 59 4.17 1.99 -6.59
C ALA A 59 3.03 1.18 -5.96
N SER A 60 2.81 1.42 -4.67
CA SER A 60 1.64 0.94 -3.93
C SER A 60 0.84 2.12 -3.40
N VAL A 61 -0.48 1.96 -3.42
CA VAL A 61 -1.43 2.88 -2.79
C VAL A 61 -1.88 2.28 -1.48
N TRP A 62 -1.81 3.08 -0.42
CA TRP A 62 -2.16 2.68 0.93
C TRP A 62 -3.26 3.57 1.47
N GLU A 63 -4.18 2.95 2.20
CA GLU A 63 -5.11 3.63 3.09
C GLU A 63 -4.73 3.26 4.52
N MET A 64 -4.55 4.27 5.37
CA MET A 64 -4.18 4.07 6.78
C MET A 64 -5.21 4.77 7.65
N ARG A 65 -5.77 4.03 8.62
CA ARG A 65 -6.69 4.55 9.63
C ARG A 65 -5.92 4.77 10.93
N LEU A 66 -6.00 5.99 11.47
CA LEU A 66 -5.36 6.39 12.72
C LEU A 66 -6.44 6.60 13.78
N ASP A 67 -6.74 5.54 14.52
CA ASP A 67 -7.78 5.57 15.56
C ASP A 67 -7.38 6.45 16.75
N GLY A 68 -8.29 7.32 17.17
CA GLY A 68 -8.08 8.25 18.28
C GLY A 68 -7.26 9.49 17.93
N VAL A 69 -6.95 9.70 16.65
CA VAL A 69 -6.16 10.84 16.17
C VAL A 69 -7.07 11.86 15.50
N ASP A 70 -6.90 13.13 15.85
CA ASP A 70 -7.65 14.25 15.25
C ASP A 70 -7.20 14.46 13.78
N PRO A 71 -8.13 14.49 12.81
CA PRO A 71 -7.81 14.80 11.42
C PRO A 71 -7.04 16.11 11.22
N GLU A 72 -7.24 17.15 12.04
CA GLU A 72 -6.52 18.42 11.91
C GLU A 72 -5.03 18.32 12.31
N ASP A 73 -4.73 17.56 13.37
CA ASP A 73 -3.35 17.29 13.78
C ASP A 73 -2.60 16.57 12.66
N VAL A 74 -3.26 15.59 12.04
CA VAL A 74 -2.68 14.84 10.91
C VAL A 74 -2.53 15.71 9.68
N ARG A 75 -3.49 16.60 9.38
CA ARG A 75 -3.36 17.57 8.27
C ARG A 75 -2.11 18.43 8.43
N THR A 76 -1.85 18.90 9.65
CA THR A 76 -0.66 19.70 9.96
C THR A 76 0.63 18.89 9.75
N ALA A 77 0.69 17.66 10.27
CA ALA A 77 1.85 16.79 10.11
C ALA A 77 2.10 16.39 8.64
N VAL A 78 1.03 16.11 7.88
CA VAL A 78 1.11 15.81 6.44
C VAL A 78 1.61 17.00 5.64
N ALA A 79 1.15 18.22 5.95
CA ALA A 79 1.65 19.43 5.30
C ALA A 79 3.16 19.60 5.56
N ALA A 80 3.59 19.47 6.82
CA ALA A 80 5.00 19.55 7.19
C ALA A 80 5.85 18.47 6.49
N PHE A 81 5.35 17.23 6.41
CA PHE A 81 6.02 16.15 5.69
C PHE A 81 6.17 16.45 4.19
N ASN A 82 5.11 16.95 3.55
CA ASN A 82 5.11 17.22 2.13
C ASN A 82 6.03 18.39 1.74
N ASP A 83 6.13 19.42 2.60
CA ASP A 83 6.98 20.60 2.43
C ASP A 83 8.46 20.33 2.73
N ALA A 84 8.77 19.27 3.49
CA ALA A 84 10.15 18.89 3.78
C ALA A 84 10.89 18.36 2.54
N GLU A 85 12.14 18.78 2.37
CA GLU A 85 13.03 18.24 1.33
C GLU A 85 13.42 16.78 1.61
N ALA A 86 13.62 16.44 2.88
CA ALA A 86 13.94 15.10 3.36
C ALA A 86 13.29 14.83 4.72
N VAL A 87 12.88 13.59 4.94
CA VAL A 87 12.34 13.09 6.23
C VAL A 87 13.08 11.81 6.60
N GLU A 88 14.09 11.95 7.45
CA GLU A 88 14.89 10.82 7.92
C GLU A 88 14.16 9.97 8.95
N VAL A 89 14.13 8.66 8.70
CA VAL A 89 13.50 7.67 9.56
C VAL A 89 14.45 6.52 9.85
N GLN A 90 14.22 5.82 10.95
CA GLN A 90 15.06 4.71 11.41
C GLN A 90 14.25 3.42 11.44
N ARG A 91 14.75 2.38 10.77
CA ARG A 91 14.15 1.04 10.78
C ARG A 91 15.18 0.00 11.21
N LYS A 92 14.78 -0.90 12.11
CA LYS A 92 15.61 -2.04 12.51
C LYS A 92 15.71 -3.05 11.36
N ALA A 93 16.93 -3.37 10.96
CA ALA A 93 17.27 -4.41 9.99
C ALA A 93 18.04 -5.55 10.66
N LYS A 94 18.31 -6.63 9.91
CA LYS A 94 19.07 -7.80 10.41
C LYS A 94 20.46 -7.44 10.94
N ASN A 95 21.07 -6.37 10.42
CA ASN A 95 22.42 -5.91 10.74
C ASN A 95 22.45 -4.64 11.61
N GLY A 96 21.33 -4.25 12.24
CA GLY A 96 21.25 -3.07 13.11
C GLY A 96 20.20 -2.06 12.65
N ILE A 97 20.22 -0.87 13.24
CA ILE A 97 19.33 0.23 12.86
C ILE A 97 19.86 0.86 11.57
N ARG A 98 18.97 1.10 10.60
CA ARG A 98 19.29 1.80 9.35
C ARG A 98 18.49 3.10 9.28
N THR A 99 19.18 4.19 9.02
CA THR A 99 18.59 5.50 8.70
C THR A 99 18.47 5.67 7.19
N PHE A 100 17.36 6.23 6.72
CA PHE A 100 17.13 6.58 5.32
C PHE A 100 16.05 7.66 5.21
N ASP A 101 16.02 8.35 4.08
CA ASP A 101 14.97 9.31 3.77
C ASP A 101 13.70 8.60 3.28
N ALA A 102 12.59 8.80 3.99
CA ALA A 102 11.27 8.31 3.59
C ALA A 102 10.62 9.22 2.54
N ARG A 103 10.91 10.53 2.58
CA ARG A 103 10.25 11.55 1.76
C ARG A 103 10.46 11.32 0.28
N ALA A 104 11.67 10.95 -0.13
CA ALA A 104 12.02 10.66 -1.53
C ALA A 104 11.18 9.56 -2.18
N ALA A 105 10.61 8.63 -1.42
CA ALA A 105 9.78 7.54 -1.95
C ALA A 105 8.29 7.91 -2.04
N VAL A 106 7.83 8.96 -1.35
CA VAL A 106 6.42 9.36 -1.30
C VAL A 106 6.07 10.18 -2.53
N ALA A 107 5.19 9.64 -3.37
CA ALA A 107 4.67 10.33 -4.55
C ALA A 107 3.44 11.20 -4.22
N ASP A 108 2.63 10.78 -3.25
CA ASP A 108 1.44 11.49 -2.78
C ASP A 108 1.16 11.08 -1.33
N LEU A 109 0.80 12.04 -0.48
CA LEU A 109 0.35 11.82 0.88
C LEU A 109 -0.69 12.87 1.24
N ARG A 110 -1.88 12.43 1.62
CA ARG A 110 -2.99 13.33 1.96
C ARG A 110 -3.93 12.73 2.99
N VAL A 111 -4.60 13.60 3.74
CA VAL A 111 -5.75 13.23 4.57
C VAL A 111 -6.98 13.09 3.68
N VAL A 112 -7.81 12.09 3.96
CA VAL A 112 -9.07 11.84 3.26
C VAL A 112 -10.22 12.12 4.23
N ASP A 113 -11.11 13.02 3.85
CA ASP A 113 -12.37 13.25 4.56
C ASP A 113 -13.37 12.16 4.15
N ALA A 114 -13.27 11.00 4.78
CA ALA A 114 -14.23 9.91 4.63
C ALA A 114 -14.96 9.68 5.95
N PRO A 115 -16.29 9.43 5.91
CA PRO A 115 -17.01 9.04 7.12
C PRO A 115 -16.43 7.73 7.65
N ALA A 116 -16.26 7.64 8.96
CA ALA A 116 -15.85 6.40 9.60
C ALA A 116 -16.86 5.30 9.22
N ASP A 117 -16.35 4.23 8.61
CA ASP A 117 -17.11 3.05 8.18
C ASP A 117 -17.40 2.09 9.35
N ARG A 118 -16.92 2.43 10.55
CA ARG A 118 -17.13 1.68 11.79
C ARG A 118 -17.81 2.54 12.85
N PRO A 119 -18.72 1.97 13.66
CA PRO A 119 -19.27 2.65 14.81
C PRO A 119 -18.17 2.98 15.82
N GLY A 120 -17.97 4.26 16.10
CA GLY A 120 -17.02 4.72 17.11
C GLY A 120 -17.19 6.21 17.38
N GLU A 121 -17.23 6.59 18.67
CA GLU A 121 -17.30 8.00 19.09
C GLU A 121 -15.93 8.70 19.07
N ARG A 122 -14.86 7.96 18.77
CA ARG A 122 -13.48 8.48 18.78
C ARG A 122 -13.10 9.02 17.40
N PRO A 123 -12.33 10.13 17.33
CA PRO A 123 -11.85 10.65 16.06
C PRO A 123 -11.00 9.59 15.34
N CYS A 124 -11.09 9.54 14.02
CA CYS A 124 -10.30 8.64 13.17
C CYS A 124 -9.82 9.43 11.96
N ALA A 125 -8.52 9.66 11.85
CA ALA A 125 -7.92 10.27 10.68
C ALA A 125 -7.61 9.19 9.63
N ILE A 126 -7.98 9.43 8.38
CA ILE A 126 -7.71 8.51 7.27
C ILE A 126 -6.69 9.16 6.35
N LEU A 127 -5.60 8.45 6.09
CA LEU A 127 -4.53 8.86 5.19
C LEU A 127 -4.56 8.04 3.91
N ARG A 128 -4.37 8.72 2.77
CA ARG A 128 -4.04 8.07 1.51
C ARG A 128 -2.60 8.38 1.15
N LEU A 129 -1.85 7.32 0.87
CA LEU A 129 -0.42 7.37 0.66
C LEU A 129 -0.06 6.59 -0.61
N VAL A 130 0.77 7.18 -1.47
CA VAL A 130 1.36 6.51 -2.62
C VAL A 130 2.87 6.44 -2.44
N VAL A 131 3.41 5.22 -2.33
CA VAL A 131 4.85 4.97 -2.15
C VAL A 131 5.42 4.30 -3.39
N ARG A 132 6.50 4.87 -3.94
CA ARG A 132 7.26 4.29 -5.05
C ARG A 132 8.09 3.09 -4.57
N HIS A 133 8.19 2.08 -5.42
CA HIS A 133 9.07 0.93 -5.19
C HIS A 133 10.51 1.30 -5.52
N VAL A 134 11.25 1.69 -4.49
CA VAL A 134 12.67 2.08 -4.59
C VAL A 134 13.53 1.23 -3.65
N THR A 135 14.85 1.35 -3.79
CA THR A 135 15.82 0.74 -2.87
C THR A 135 16.56 1.84 -2.13
N PRO A 136 16.51 1.88 -0.78
CA PRO A 136 15.81 0.97 0.12
C PRO A 136 14.28 1.11 0.06
N ALA A 137 13.55 0.02 0.29
CA ALA A 137 12.09 0.06 0.31
C ALA A 137 11.58 0.88 1.51
N VAL A 138 10.69 1.83 1.24
CA VAL A 138 9.95 2.61 2.25
C VAL A 138 8.60 1.94 2.47
N ARG A 139 8.23 1.70 3.72
CA ARG A 139 6.95 1.12 4.13
C ARG A 139 5.98 2.22 4.61
N PRO A 140 4.67 1.96 4.65
CA PRO A 140 3.71 2.88 5.24
C PRO A 140 4.09 3.30 6.67
N ASP A 141 4.52 2.34 7.50
CA ASP A 141 4.96 2.60 8.87
C ASP A 141 6.18 3.52 8.96
N ASP A 142 7.07 3.48 7.96
CA ASP A 142 8.22 4.37 7.88
C ASP A 142 7.73 5.82 7.64
N VAL A 143 6.75 6.01 6.76
CA VAL A 143 6.13 7.32 6.50
C VAL A 143 5.38 7.82 7.73
N LEU A 144 4.59 6.95 8.38
CA LEU A 144 3.90 7.29 9.64
C LEU A 144 4.87 7.71 10.73
N SER A 145 6.02 7.04 10.85
CA SER A 145 7.08 7.41 11.81
C SER A 145 7.73 8.77 11.49
N GLY A 146 7.61 9.23 10.24
CA GLY A 146 8.08 10.53 9.78
C GLY A 146 7.06 11.66 9.96
N LEU A 147 5.80 11.37 10.30
CA LEU A 147 4.80 12.37 10.66
C LEU A 147 5.09 12.85 12.09
N ARG A 148 5.45 14.13 12.21
CA ARG A 148 5.78 14.80 13.48
C ARG A 148 4.81 15.92 13.77
#